data_AF-A0A7Y5MLV6-F1
#
_entry.id   AF-A0A7Y5MLV6-F1
#
_cell.length_a   1.000
_cell.length_b   1.000
_cell.length_c   1.000
_cell.angle_alpha   90.00
_cell.angle_beta   90.00
_cell.angle_gamma   90.00
#
_symmetry.space_group_name_H-M   'P 1'
#
loop_
_entity.id
_entity.type
_entity.pdbx_description
1 polymer ?
#
loop_
_entity_poly.entity_id
_entity_poly.type
_entity_poly.pdbx_seq_one_letter_code
_entity_poly.pdbx_strand_id
1 'polypeptide(L)'
;MKKAQATNPALQLANLVLNERIPLDEGIVRAQTGGILLEFIQGLNVLTGGTHFSIDEIKNRVRSGDALRALQGRIPLLELPPEIRDSEQFRGMAGASADHPHDAEAPHKSEGEEPENAEEKEEEARARALNEISEIAKKVRALREERREHSHQISFIEAVERQKTIRPKPWVAGMIIAVVTMLLAGPVFLVVASPLALLVFISVGLGLAAIVVQRETVWYRHEVKIETSATEQRRAIKEIHRKQISRIEDEILELRNSARPILETTSESQRHLLETSFPEVFGKL
;
A
#
# COMPACT_ATOMS: atom_id res chain seq x y z
N MET A 1 21.36 -0.52 -21.50
CA MET A 1 21.25 -0.93 -20.08
C MET A 1 19.98 -0.31 -19.50
N LYS A 2 18.86 -1.04 -19.52
CA LYS A 2 17.58 -0.59 -18.93
C LYS A 2 17.55 -1.07 -17.47
N LYS A 3 17.83 -0.19 -16.51
CA LYS A 3 17.52 -0.47 -15.10
C LYS A 3 16.00 -0.41 -14.99
N ALA A 4 15.38 -1.57 -14.72
CA ALA A 4 14.02 -1.60 -14.22
C ALA A 4 13.97 -0.72 -12.96
N GLN A 5 13.31 0.43 -13.05
CA GLN A 5 12.97 1.22 -11.88
C GLN A 5 12.08 0.33 -11.02
N ALA A 6 12.61 -0.13 -9.89
CA ALA A 6 11.76 -0.57 -8.79
C ALA A 6 10.83 0.62 -8.49
N THR A 7 9.56 0.48 -8.86
CA THR A 7 8.54 1.50 -8.70
C THR A 7 8.43 1.80 -7.21
N ASN A 8 8.97 2.95 -6.79
CA ASN A 8 8.93 3.36 -5.40
C ASN A 8 7.46 3.55 -5.02
N PRO A 9 6.92 2.81 -4.03
CA PRO A 9 5.51 2.90 -3.64
C PRO A 9 5.09 4.32 -3.24
N ALA A 10 6.04 5.13 -2.74
CA ALA A 10 5.83 6.53 -2.45
C ALA A 10 5.60 7.39 -3.69
N LEU A 11 6.35 7.13 -4.77
CA LEU A 11 6.19 7.83 -6.06
C LEU A 11 4.88 7.42 -6.75
N GLN A 12 4.49 6.14 -6.67
CA GLN A 12 3.19 5.70 -7.20
C GLN A 12 2.04 6.38 -6.46
N LEU A 13 2.09 6.41 -5.13
CA LEU A 13 1.08 7.07 -4.32
C LEU A 13 1.02 8.58 -4.58
N ALA A 14 2.17 9.24 -4.72
CA ALA A 14 2.25 10.66 -5.11
C ALA A 14 1.60 10.89 -6.48
N ASN A 15 1.85 10.00 -7.45
CA ASN A 15 1.25 10.10 -8.77
C ASN A 15 -0.28 9.89 -8.75
N LEU A 16 -0.80 9.02 -7.87
CA LEU A 16 -2.26 8.87 -7.70
C LEU A 16 -2.91 10.15 -7.16
N VAL A 17 -2.25 10.83 -6.24
CA VAL A 17 -2.73 12.11 -5.67
C VAL A 17 -2.67 13.22 -6.73
N LEU A 18 -1.55 13.35 -7.45
CA LEU A 18 -1.38 14.40 -8.45
C LEU A 18 -2.32 14.26 -9.64
N ASN A 19 -2.72 13.04 -9.99
CA ASN A 19 -3.74 12.78 -11.02
C ASN A 19 -5.18 12.82 -10.46
N GLU A 20 -5.38 13.35 -9.25
CA GLU A 20 -6.68 13.49 -8.57
C GLU A 20 -7.47 12.18 -8.42
N ARG A 21 -6.81 11.01 -8.52
CA ARG A 21 -7.47 9.71 -8.34
C ARG A 21 -7.81 9.44 -6.88
N ILE A 22 -7.04 10.04 -5.98
CA ILE A 22 -7.31 10.07 -4.54
C ILE A 22 -7.05 11.47 -3.99
N PRO A 23 -7.77 11.93 -2.96
CA PRO A 23 -7.49 13.20 -2.29
C PRO A 23 -6.14 13.18 -1.58
N LEU A 24 -5.52 14.37 -1.45
CA LEU A 24 -4.21 14.52 -0.82
C LEU A 24 -4.20 14.02 0.63
N ASP A 25 -5.25 14.28 1.41
CA ASP A 25 -5.38 13.77 2.78
C ASP A 25 -5.43 12.23 2.84
N GLU A 26 -5.98 11.57 1.83
CA GLU A 26 -5.95 10.11 1.72
C GLU A 26 -4.55 9.61 1.39
N GLY A 27 -3.86 10.28 0.47
CA GLY A 27 -2.44 10.03 0.19
C GLY A 27 -1.58 10.15 1.43
N ILE A 28 -1.79 11.19 2.24
CA ILE A 28 -1.07 11.44 3.51
C ILE A 28 -1.33 10.32 4.51
N VAL A 29 -2.58 9.90 4.71
CA VAL A 29 -2.94 8.83 5.67
C VAL A 29 -2.37 7.49 5.21
N ARG A 30 -2.48 7.17 3.91
CA ARG A 30 -1.91 5.95 3.33
C ARG A 30 -0.38 5.94 3.43
N ALA A 31 0.28 7.06 3.17
CA ALA A 31 1.73 7.20 3.28
C ALA A 31 2.22 7.07 4.74
N GLN A 32 1.50 7.67 5.70
CA GLN A 32 1.79 7.52 7.12
C GLN A 32 1.61 6.07 7.59
N THR A 33 0.52 5.42 7.17
CA THR A 33 0.25 4.01 7.50
C THR A 33 1.32 3.09 6.89
N GLY A 34 1.76 3.44 5.68
CA GLY A 34 2.83 2.81 4.94
C GLY A 34 4.23 3.18 5.38
N GLY A 35 4.44 3.98 6.44
CA GLY A 35 5.78 4.37 6.91
C GLY A 35 6.66 5.09 5.87
N ILE A 36 6.07 5.58 4.78
CA ILE A 36 6.74 6.19 3.61
C ILE A 36 6.36 7.67 3.47
N LEU A 37 5.94 8.31 4.57
CA LEU A 37 5.43 9.68 4.54
C LEU A 37 6.48 10.67 3.99
N LEU A 38 7.76 10.49 4.36
CA LEU A 38 8.83 11.38 3.92
C LEU A 38 9.07 11.26 2.41
N GLU A 39 9.18 10.03 1.94
CA GLU A 39 9.40 9.68 0.54
C GLU A 39 8.20 10.09 -0.33
N PHE A 40 6.99 10.04 0.21
CA PHE A 40 5.77 10.47 -0.47
C PHE A 40 5.77 11.99 -0.66
N ILE A 41 6.09 12.77 0.38
CA ILE A 41 6.16 14.24 0.28
C ILE A 41 7.30 14.66 -0.66
N GLN A 42 8.45 13.99 -0.56
CA GLN A 42 9.54 14.20 -1.51
C GLN A 42 9.12 13.85 -2.93
N GLY A 43 8.39 12.74 -3.12
CA GLY A 43 7.82 12.34 -4.40
C GLY A 43 6.87 13.38 -4.99
N LEU A 44 5.97 13.95 -4.19
CA LEU A 44 5.08 15.03 -4.60
C LEU A 44 5.87 16.26 -5.07
N ASN A 45 6.88 16.68 -4.30
CA ASN A 45 7.72 17.84 -4.66
C ASN A 45 8.58 17.58 -5.91
N VAL A 46 9.12 16.36 -6.06
CA VAL A 46 9.90 15.96 -7.24
C VAL A 46 9.02 15.94 -8.49
N LEU A 47 7.84 15.32 -8.42
CA LEU A 47 6.93 15.20 -9.55
C LEU A 47 6.34 16.54 -9.97
N THR A 48 6.12 17.47 -9.03
CA THR A 48 5.62 18.82 -9.32
C THR A 48 6.72 19.81 -9.69
N GLY A 49 7.99 19.40 -9.64
CA GLY A 49 9.13 20.25 -10.02
C GLY A 49 9.38 21.41 -9.05
N GLY A 50 8.88 21.35 -7.82
CA GLY A 50 8.94 22.45 -6.85
C GLY A 50 8.75 22.02 -5.40
N THR A 51 8.95 22.94 -4.45
CA THR A 51 8.75 22.70 -3.01
C THR A 51 7.40 23.21 -2.54
N HIS A 52 6.33 22.65 -3.11
CA HIS A 52 4.96 23.06 -2.81
C HIS A 52 4.42 22.44 -1.53
N PHE A 53 4.94 21.28 -1.13
CA PHE A 53 4.49 20.56 0.06
C PHE A 53 5.55 20.60 1.16
N SER A 54 5.23 21.28 2.27
CA SER A 54 6.09 21.34 3.45
C SER A 54 6.00 20.05 4.27
N ILE A 55 7.15 19.44 4.57
CA ILE A 55 7.23 18.22 5.38
C ILE A 55 6.66 18.45 6.77
N ASP A 56 6.96 19.60 7.38
CA ASP A 56 6.55 19.90 8.75
C ASP A 56 5.05 20.16 8.87
N GLU A 57 4.45 20.79 7.86
CA GLU A 57 3.02 21.02 7.79
C GLU A 57 2.24 19.71 7.65
N ILE A 58 2.65 18.86 6.71
CA ILE A 58 2.04 17.54 6.50
C ILE A 58 2.19 16.67 7.76
N LYS A 59 3.37 16.68 8.40
CA LYS A 59 3.60 15.95 9.66
C LYS A 59 2.72 16.46 10.80
N ASN A 60 2.55 17.77 10.92
CA ASN A 60 1.67 18.35 11.93
C ASN A 60 0.21 17.98 11.70
N ARG A 61 -0.25 18.00 10.45
CA ARG A 61 -1.60 17.58 10.06
C ARG A 61 -1.87 16.10 10.34
N VAL A 62 -0.86 15.25 10.18
CA VAL A 62 -0.93 13.83 10.58
C VAL A 62 -1.00 13.69 12.09
N ARG A 63 -0.13 14.41 12.83
CA ARG A 63 -0.06 14.35 14.30
C ARG A 63 -1.33 14.87 14.99
N SER A 64 -1.95 15.92 14.45
CA SER A 64 -3.21 16.47 14.96
C SER A 64 -4.42 15.59 14.62
N GLY A 65 -4.26 14.64 13.68
CA GLY A 65 -5.33 13.80 13.16
C GLY A 65 -6.23 14.51 12.16
N ASP A 66 -5.85 15.69 11.70
CA ASP A 66 -6.65 16.52 10.80
C ASP A 66 -6.81 15.87 9.42
N ALA A 67 -5.80 15.17 8.91
CA ALA A 67 -5.93 14.42 7.65
C ALA A 67 -7.05 13.37 7.72
N LEU A 68 -7.20 12.69 8.86
CA LEU A 68 -8.24 11.69 9.10
C LEU A 68 -9.62 12.32 9.31
N ARG A 69 -9.67 13.47 10.00
CA ARG A 69 -10.90 14.25 10.19
C ARG A 69 -11.41 14.84 8.87
N ALA A 70 -10.52 15.22 7.97
CA ALA A 70 -10.84 15.75 6.66
C ALA A 70 -11.52 14.69 5.79
N LEU A 71 -10.98 13.46 5.77
CA LEU A 71 -11.59 12.32 5.07
C LEU A 71 -12.96 11.92 5.64
N GLN A 72 -13.21 12.20 6.92
CA GLN A 72 -14.51 12.00 7.57
C GLN A 72 -15.49 13.15 7.33
N GLY A 73 -15.11 14.16 6.54
CA GLY A 73 -15.93 15.35 6.25
C GLY A 73 -16.11 16.30 7.44
N ARG A 74 -15.27 16.19 8.49
CA ARG A 74 -15.36 17.05 9.70
C ARG A 74 -14.63 18.38 9.54
N ILE A 75 -13.65 18.43 8.64
CA ILE A 75 -12.93 19.63 8.25
C ILE A 75 -12.69 19.59 6.72
N PRO A 76 -12.37 20.72 6.08
CA PRO A 76 -12.06 20.73 4.65
C PRO A 76 -10.84 19.88 4.29
N LEU A 77 -10.92 19.23 3.12
CA LEU A 77 -9.80 18.50 2.53
C LEU A 77 -8.68 19.48 2.17
N LEU A 78 -7.44 19.02 2.35
CA LEU A 78 -6.28 19.74 1.84
C LEU A 78 -6.31 19.63 0.32
N GLU A 79 -6.46 20.76 -0.35
CA GLU A 79 -6.45 20.82 -1.80
C GLU A 79 -5.02 20.89 -2.35
N LEU A 80 -4.84 20.41 -3.58
CA LEU A 80 -3.60 20.63 -4.30
C LEU A 80 -3.48 22.13 -4.62
N PRO A 81 -2.27 22.72 -4.49
CA PRO A 81 -2.02 24.10 -4.91
C PRO A 81 -2.49 24.33 -6.36
N PRO A 82 -3.12 25.48 -6.65
CA PRO A 82 -3.68 25.76 -7.97
C PRO A 82 -2.62 25.70 -9.09
N GLU A 83 -1.36 26.01 -8.77
CA GLU A 83 -0.23 25.93 -9.71
C GLU A 83 0.01 24.50 -10.24
N ILE A 84 -0.35 23.48 -9.44
CA ILE A 84 -0.22 22.07 -9.81
C ILE A 84 -1.49 21.61 -10.53
N ARG A 85 -2.65 22.01 -10.03
CA ARG A 85 -3.97 21.62 -10.54
C ARG A 85 -4.23 22.09 -11.98
N ASP A 86 -3.71 23.26 -12.35
CA ASP A 86 -3.91 23.85 -13.68
C ASP A 86 -2.81 23.48 -14.69
N SER A 87 -1.82 22.67 -14.29
CA SER A 87 -0.72 22.28 -15.18
C SER A 87 -1.16 21.19 -16.18
N GLU A 88 -1.18 21.52 -17.48
CA GLU A 88 -1.56 20.60 -18.56
C GLU A 88 -0.65 19.35 -18.68
N GLN A 89 0.51 19.35 -18.01
CA GLN A 89 1.49 18.26 -18.05
C GLN A 89 0.98 16.92 -17.49
N PHE A 90 -0.09 16.91 -16.68
CA PHE A 90 -0.60 15.68 -16.05
C PHE A 90 -1.92 15.15 -16.64
N ARG A 91 -2.61 15.91 -17.50
CA ARG A 91 -3.87 15.48 -18.15
C ARG A 91 -3.66 14.59 -19.40
N GLY A 92 -2.44 14.49 -19.93
CA GLY A 92 -2.19 13.97 -21.28
C GLY A 92 -1.98 12.46 -21.47
N MET A 93 -1.97 11.61 -20.43
CA MET A 93 -1.61 10.19 -20.59
C MET A 93 -2.78 9.18 -20.64
N ALA A 94 -4.03 9.63 -20.68
CA ALA A 94 -5.20 8.74 -20.57
C ALA A 94 -6.15 8.70 -21.80
N GLY A 95 -5.76 9.22 -22.96
CA GLY A 95 -6.67 9.24 -24.12
C GLY A 95 -5.98 9.36 -25.46
N ALA A 96 -5.50 8.25 -26.02
CA ALA A 96 -5.16 8.14 -27.43
C ALA A 96 -5.36 6.69 -27.91
N SER A 97 -6.56 6.38 -28.39
CA SER A 97 -6.82 5.33 -29.39
C SER A 97 -8.22 5.58 -29.95
N ALA A 98 -8.27 6.46 -30.95
CA ALA A 98 -9.42 6.72 -31.78
C ALA A 98 -9.42 5.75 -32.97
N ASP A 99 -10.58 5.14 -33.19
CA ASP A 99 -11.25 4.90 -34.47
C ASP A 99 -10.43 4.82 -35.76
N HIS A 100 -10.55 3.67 -36.44
CA HIS A 100 -10.49 3.56 -37.89
C HIS A 100 -11.62 2.62 -38.35
N PRO A 101 -12.66 3.14 -39.05
CA PRO A 101 -13.46 2.33 -39.94
C PRO A 101 -12.82 2.35 -41.34
N HIS A 102 -12.77 1.20 -42.01
CA HIS A 102 -12.60 1.19 -43.45
C HIS A 102 -13.67 0.30 -44.07
N ASP A 103 -14.40 0.93 -44.98
CA ASP A 103 -15.58 0.44 -45.67
C ASP A 103 -15.31 -0.72 -46.63
N ALA A 104 -16.43 -1.39 -46.91
CA ALA A 104 -16.71 -2.47 -47.82
C ALA A 104 -16.16 -2.35 -49.25
N GLU A 105 -15.86 -3.49 -49.85
CA GLU A 105 -16.19 -3.80 -51.26
C GLU A 105 -16.36 -5.33 -51.43
N ALA A 106 -17.35 -5.72 -52.25
CA ALA A 106 -17.67 -7.08 -52.68
C ALA A 106 -18.12 -7.00 -54.15
N PRO A 107 -18.26 -8.10 -54.93
CA PRO A 107 -17.65 -9.44 -54.85
C PRO A 107 -17.02 -9.86 -56.21
N HIS A 108 -16.21 -10.92 -56.23
CA HIS A 108 -15.94 -11.67 -57.46
C HIS A 108 -16.32 -13.15 -57.27
N LYS A 109 -17.25 -13.61 -58.12
CA LYS A 109 -17.60 -15.02 -58.34
C LYS A 109 -16.41 -15.73 -58.99
N SER A 110 -16.03 -16.89 -58.45
CA SER A 110 -15.48 -17.99 -59.24
C SER A 110 -16.00 -19.30 -58.66
N GLU A 111 -16.73 -20.03 -59.49
CA GLU A 111 -17.18 -21.40 -59.26
C GLU A 111 -15.99 -22.35 -59.28
N GLY A 112 -15.93 -23.23 -58.27
CA GLY A 112 -14.96 -24.31 -58.15
C GLY A 112 -15.29 -25.13 -56.91
N GLU A 113 -16.07 -26.20 -57.09
CA GLU A 113 -16.44 -27.13 -56.02
C GLU A 113 -15.29 -28.11 -55.67
N GLU A 114 -15.12 -28.31 -54.35
CA GLU A 114 -14.46 -29.41 -53.60
C GLU A 114 -12.91 -29.48 -53.56
N PRO A 115 -12.22 -29.72 -52.41
CA PRO A 115 -12.66 -30.04 -51.04
C PRO A 115 -12.03 -29.11 -49.95
N GLU A 116 -12.08 -27.79 -50.09
CA GLU A 116 -11.45 -26.83 -49.13
C GLU A 116 -12.18 -26.69 -47.77
N ASN A 117 -13.40 -27.24 -47.68
CA ASN A 117 -14.34 -26.97 -46.57
C ASN A 117 -13.98 -27.63 -45.22
N ALA A 118 -12.98 -28.51 -45.16
CA ALA A 118 -12.55 -29.18 -43.94
C ALA A 118 -11.33 -28.49 -43.31
N GLU A 119 -10.34 -28.11 -44.13
CA GLU A 119 -9.13 -27.43 -43.68
C GLU A 119 -9.43 -25.99 -43.22
N GLU A 120 -10.26 -25.23 -43.94
CA GLU A 120 -10.69 -23.90 -43.48
C GLU A 120 -11.48 -23.95 -42.17
N LYS A 121 -12.33 -24.97 -41.98
CA LYS A 121 -13.09 -25.13 -40.73
C LYS A 121 -12.20 -25.52 -39.54
N GLU A 122 -11.17 -26.31 -39.80
CA GLU A 122 -10.20 -26.69 -38.77
C GLU A 122 -9.28 -25.51 -38.41
N GLU A 123 -8.91 -24.68 -39.39
CA GLU A 123 -8.12 -23.47 -39.19
C GLU A 123 -8.92 -22.36 -38.47
N GLU A 124 -10.20 -22.17 -38.81
CA GLU A 124 -11.11 -21.31 -38.06
C GLU A 124 -11.34 -21.78 -36.62
N ALA A 125 -11.57 -23.07 -36.40
CA ALA A 125 -11.76 -23.64 -35.06
C ALA A 125 -10.49 -23.45 -34.19
N ARG A 126 -9.32 -23.62 -34.80
CA ARG A 126 -8.02 -23.38 -34.15
C ARG A 126 -7.82 -21.91 -33.79
N ALA A 127 -8.13 -20.99 -34.70
CA ALA A 127 -8.02 -19.55 -34.45
C ALA A 127 -8.95 -19.10 -33.31
N ARG A 128 -10.18 -19.62 -33.25
CA ARG A 128 -11.14 -19.35 -32.16
C ARG A 128 -10.63 -19.87 -30.82
N ALA A 129 -10.18 -21.12 -30.75
CA ALA A 129 -9.63 -21.71 -29.53
C ALA A 129 -8.39 -20.96 -29.01
N LEU A 130 -7.49 -20.55 -29.91
CA LEU A 130 -6.33 -19.72 -29.58
C LEU A 130 -6.74 -18.35 -29.03
N ASN A 131 -7.74 -17.71 -29.64
CA ASN A 131 -8.19 -16.40 -29.20
C ASN A 131 -8.82 -16.47 -27.80
N GLU A 132 -9.73 -17.42 -27.57
CA GLU A 132 -10.38 -17.64 -26.27
C GLU A 132 -9.36 -17.96 -25.16
N ILE A 133 -8.41 -18.87 -25.41
CA ILE A 133 -7.35 -19.19 -24.45
C ILE A 133 -6.43 -17.97 -24.23
N SER A 134 -6.17 -17.16 -25.25
CA SER A 134 -5.36 -15.95 -25.10
C SER A 134 -6.05 -14.91 -24.20
N GLU A 135 -7.37 -14.76 -24.28
CA GLU A 135 -8.14 -13.87 -23.41
C GLU A 135 -8.12 -14.38 -21.97
N ILE A 136 -8.33 -15.68 -21.78
CA ILE A 136 -8.23 -16.32 -20.45
C ILE A 136 -6.82 -16.12 -19.87
N ALA A 137 -5.77 -16.32 -20.67
CA ALA A 137 -4.39 -16.13 -20.24
C ALA A 137 -4.10 -14.67 -19.84
N LYS A 138 -4.63 -13.68 -20.57
CA LYS A 138 -4.55 -12.25 -20.19
C LYS A 138 -5.22 -11.98 -18.84
N LYS A 139 -6.41 -12.54 -18.61
CA LYS A 139 -7.14 -12.41 -17.32
C LYS A 139 -6.36 -13.06 -16.18
N VAL A 140 -5.85 -14.28 -16.37
CA VAL A 140 -5.03 -14.99 -15.37
C VAL A 140 -3.76 -14.21 -15.03
N ARG A 141 -3.10 -13.58 -16.02
CA ARG A 141 -1.95 -12.69 -15.78
C ARG A 141 -2.31 -11.51 -14.89
N ALA A 142 -3.37 -10.80 -15.22
CA ALA A 142 -3.83 -9.64 -14.45
C ALA A 142 -4.15 -10.03 -12.99
N LEU A 143 -4.88 -11.12 -12.80
CA LEU A 143 -5.21 -11.65 -11.48
C LEU A 143 -3.95 -12.08 -10.69
N ARG A 144 -2.96 -12.68 -11.34
CA ARG A 144 -1.68 -13.01 -10.68
C ARG A 144 -0.89 -11.78 -10.25
N GLU A 145 -0.96 -10.71 -11.02
CA GLU A 145 -0.32 -9.44 -10.69
C GLU A 145 -1.02 -8.78 -9.48
N GLU A 146 -2.35 -8.76 -9.46
CA GLU A 146 -3.15 -8.31 -8.32
C GLU A 146 -2.87 -9.14 -7.05
N ARG A 147 -2.77 -10.47 -7.18
CA ARG A 147 -2.36 -11.35 -6.08
C ARG A 147 -0.98 -10.99 -5.53
N ARG A 148 -0.01 -10.70 -6.41
CA ARG A 148 1.34 -10.27 -6.00
C ARG A 148 1.30 -8.94 -5.26
N GLU A 149 0.46 -8.00 -5.70
CA GLU A 149 0.28 -6.72 -5.03
C GLU A 149 -0.26 -6.91 -3.60
N HIS A 150 -1.34 -7.68 -3.43
CA HIS A 150 -1.88 -7.97 -2.10
C HIS A 150 -0.90 -8.74 -1.21
N SER A 151 -0.14 -9.69 -1.78
CA SER A 151 0.91 -10.39 -1.05
C SER A 151 2.02 -9.44 -0.58
N HIS A 152 2.42 -8.51 -1.44
CA HIS A 152 3.41 -7.48 -1.11
C HIS A 152 2.89 -6.57 0.01
N GLN A 153 1.63 -6.14 -0.05
CA GLN A 153 0.98 -5.34 1.01
C GLN A 153 0.97 -6.07 2.36
N ILE A 154 0.67 -7.38 2.38
CA ILE A 154 0.74 -8.18 3.63
C ILE A 154 2.18 -8.21 4.17
N SER A 155 3.16 -8.51 3.30
CA SER A 155 4.58 -8.59 3.71
C SER A 155 5.10 -7.25 4.24
N PHE A 156 4.62 -6.16 3.66
CA PHE A 156 4.92 -4.80 4.10
C PHE A 156 4.39 -4.54 5.52
N ILE A 157 3.13 -4.88 5.80
CA ILE A 157 2.55 -4.71 7.14
C ILE A 157 3.29 -5.58 8.17
N GLU A 158 3.71 -6.79 7.80
CA GLU A 158 4.54 -7.65 8.65
C GLU A 158 5.93 -7.04 8.93
N ALA A 159 6.58 -6.43 7.94
CA ALA A 159 7.85 -5.75 8.14
C ALA A 159 7.71 -4.57 9.12
N VAL A 160 6.64 -3.78 8.99
CA VAL A 160 6.33 -2.67 9.93
C VAL A 160 6.05 -3.18 11.34
N GLU A 161 5.40 -4.34 11.50
CA GLU A 161 5.19 -4.96 12.81
C GLU A 161 6.48 -5.47 13.45
N ARG A 162 7.45 -5.93 12.65
CA ARG A 162 8.76 -6.39 13.15
C ARG A 162 9.65 -5.25 13.65
N GLN A 163 9.48 -4.03 13.14
CA GLN A 163 10.25 -2.85 13.56
C GLN A 163 9.83 -2.27 14.92
N LYS A 164 9.25 -3.05 15.82
CA LYS A 164 8.86 -2.57 17.15
C LYS A 164 10.08 -2.05 17.92
N THR A 165 10.15 -0.74 18.07
CA THR A 165 11.10 -0.06 18.95
C THR A 165 10.79 -0.45 20.40
N ILE A 166 11.78 -1.01 21.09
CA ILE A 166 11.70 -1.30 22.53
C ILE A 166 11.49 0.04 23.25
N ARG A 167 10.28 0.27 23.77
CA ARG A 167 10.00 1.49 24.54
C ARG A 167 10.49 1.34 25.97
N PRO A 168 11.16 2.35 26.54
CA PRO A 168 11.56 2.32 27.94
C PRO A 168 10.33 2.24 28.84
N LYS A 169 10.47 1.57 29.98
CA LYS A 169 9.37 1.42 30.95
C LYS A 169 9.05 2.78 31.58
N PRO A 170 7.76 3.11 31.84
CA PRO A 170 7.32 4.44 32.31
C PRO A 170 7.73 4.78 33.76
N TRP A 171 8.40 3.87 34.46
CA TRP A 171 8.95 4.13 35.79
C TRP A 171 10.42 4.53 35.76
N VAL A 172 11.09 4.41 34.61
CA VAL A 172 12.54 4.63 34.51
C VAL A 172 12.91 6.08 34.83
N ALA A 173 12.18 7.08 34.31
CA ALA A 173 12.47 8.48 34.62
C ALA A 173 12.25 8.81 36.09
N GLY A 174 11.17 8.28 36.70
CA GLY A 174 10.91 8.43 38.12
C GLY A 174 11.99 7.82 39.00
N MET A 175 12.49 6.64 38.64
CA MET A 175 13.63 6.01 39.32
C MET A 175 14.90 6.86 39.22
N ILE A 176 15.19 7.44 38.05
CA ILE A 176 16.34 8.34 37.87
C ILE A 176 16.23 9.53 38.82
N ILE A 177 15.05 10.17 38.92
CA ILE A 177 14.84 11.32 39.82
C ILE A 177 15.01 10.92 41.29
N ALA A 178 14.49 9.76 41.69
CA ALA A 178 14.66 9.26 43.05
C ALA A 178 16.14 8.99 43.40
N VAL A 179 16.89 8.39 42.48
CA VAL A 179 18.33 8.15 42.64
C VAL A 179 19.10 9.48 42.74
N VAL A 180 18.82 10.44 41.86
CA VAL A 180 19.46 11.77 41.89
C VAL A 180 19.14 12.49 43.21
N THR A 181 17.91 12.41 43.69
CA THR A 181 17.50 12.99 44.98
C THR A 181 18.30 12.39 46.13
N MET A 182 18.44 11.06 46.17
CA MET A 182 19.24 10.36 47.19
C MET A 182 20.71 10.76 47.15
N LEU A 183 21.30 10.92 45.95
CA LEU A 183 22.69 11.35 45.80
C LEU A 183 22.91 12.81 46.28
N LEU A 184 21.95 13.70 46.02
CA LEU A 184 22.02 15.10 46.44
C LEU A 184 21.72 15.31 47.94
N ALA A 185 21.08 14.35 48.60
CA ALA A 185 20.74 14.44 50.02
C ALA A 185 21.98 14.54 50.92
N GLY A 186 23.08 13.85 50.58
CA GLY A 186 24.34 13.88 51.34
C GLY A 186 24.97 15.28 51.42
N PRO A 187 25.22 15.96 50.29
CA PRO A 187 25.68 17.35 50.27
C PRO A 187 24.77 18.33 51.01
N VAL A 188 23.44 18.19 50.86
CA VAL A 188 22.47 19.04 51.57
C VAL A 188 22.60 18.87 53.09
N PHE A 189 22.79 17.64 53.56
CA PHE A 189 23.01 17.37 54.98
C PHE A 189 24.30 18.01 55.51
N LEU A 190 25.39 17.99 54.73
CA LEU A 190 26.67 18.61 55.13
C LEU A 190 26.57 20.14 55.26
N VAL A 191 25.78 20.79 54.41
CA VAL A 191 25.64 22.26 54.39
C VAL A 191 24.67 22.76 55.45
N VAL A 192 23.51 22.11 55.59
CA VAL A 192 22.42 22.61 56.44
C VAL A 192 22.49 22.01 57.86
N ALA A 193 23.18 20.88 58.04
CA ALA A 193 23.36 20.15 59.31
C ALA A 193 22.05 19.94 60.11
N SER A 194 20.91 19.90 59.43
CA SER A 194 19.58 19.80 60.03
C SER A 194 18.87 18.53 59.54
N PRO A 195 18.57 17.57 60.43
CA PRO A 195 17.81 16.37 60.07
C PRO A 195 16.42 16.68 59.51
N LEU A 196 15.78 17.74 60.01
CA LEU A 196 14.48 18.21 59.53
C LEU A 196 14.56 18.71 58.09
N ALA A 197 15.59 19.50 57.76
CA ALA A 197 15.80 19.97 56.38
C ALA A 197 16.06 18.82 55.41
N LEU A 198 16.80 17.80 55.84
CA LEU A 198 17.06 16.59 55.05
C LEU A 198 15.75 15.82 54.76
N LEU A 199 14.89 15.63 55.76
CA LEU A 199 13.60 14.95 55.59
C LEU A 199 12.68 15.72 54.63
N VAL A 200 12.63 17.05 54.74
CA VAL A 200 11.86 17.88 53.81
C VAL A 200 12.39 17.75 52.38
N PHE A 201 13.71 17.79 52.18
CA PHE A 201 14.33 17.63 50.87
C PHE A 201 14.01 16.26 50.23
N ILE A 202 14.19 15.17 50.98
CA ILE A 202 13.88 13.81 50.49
C ILE A 202 12.39 13.67 50.18
N SER A 203 11.51 14.20 51.04
CA SER A 203 10.06 14.18 50.83
C SER A 203 9.66 14.90 49.54
N VAL A 204 10.21 16.09 49.29
CA VAL A 204 9.96 16.84 48.06
C VAL A 204 10.47 16.09 46.83
N GLY A 205 11.68 15.55 46.86
CA GLY A 205 12.23 14.82 45.71
C GLY A 205 11.49 13.51 45.41
N LEU A 206 11.04 12.77 46.43
CA LEU A 206 10.17 11.61 46.26
C LEU A 206 8.79 12.01 45.71
N GLY A 207 8.24 13.13 46.18
CA GLY A 207 6.99 13.70 45.63
C GLY A 207 7.12 14.04 44.14
N LEU A 208 8.22 14.68 43.72
CA LEU A 208 8.52 14.96 42.32
C LEU A 208 8.67 13.68 41.50
N ALA A 209 9.40 12.67 42.00
CA ALA A 209 9.53 11.38 41.35
C ALA A 209 8.16 10.71 41.13
N ALA A 210 7.30 10.73 42.14
CA ALA A 210 5.94 10.18 42.05
C ALA A 210 5.08 10.89 40.99
N ILE A 211 5.14 12.23 40.93
CA ILE A 211 4.43 13.03 39.91
C ILE A 211 4.92 12.67 38.50
N VAL A 212 6.24 12.51 38.32
CA VAL A 212 6.80 12.12 37.02
C VAL A 212 6.36 10.72 36.62
N VAL A 213 6.38 9.74 37.52
CA VAL A 213 5.86 8.39 37.25
C VAL A 213 4.39 8.42 36.88
N GLN A 214 3.56 9.20 37.60
CA GLN A 214 2.14 9.33 37.27
C GLN A 214 1.94 9.94 35.88
N ARG A 215 2.66 11.01 35.55
CA ARG A 215 2.59 11.65 34.24
C ARG A 215 3.01 10.69 33.12
N GLU A 216 4.14 10.00 33.27
CA GLU A 216 4.64 9.05 32.28
C GLU A 216 3.74 7.83 32.14
N THR A 217 3.16 7.32 33.22
CA THR A 217 2.23 6.18 33.14
C THR A 217 0.92 6.54 32.43
N VAL A 218 0.41 7.78 32.57
CA VAL A 218 -0.75 8.25 31.80
C VAL A 218 -0.41 8.35 30.31
N TRP A 219 0.74 8.94 29.98
CA TRP A 219 1.24 9.04 28.60
C TRP A 219 1.42 7.67 27.96
N TYR A 220 2.11 6.77 28.67
CA TYR A 220 2.33 5.39 28.25
C TYR A 220 1.02 4.65 28.01
N ARG A 221 0.01 4.79 28.89
CA ARG A 221 -1.31 4.18 28.67
C ARG A 221 -2.00 4.71 27.42
N HIS A 222 -1.90 6.00 27.15
CA HIS A 222 -2.48 6.59 25.95
C HIS A 222 -1.79 6.07 24.68
N GLU A 223 -0.46 6.01 24.68
CA GLU A 223 0.31 5.47 23.57
C GLU A 223 0.03 3.98 23.34
N VAL A 224 -0.04 3.17 24.41
CA VAL A 224 -0.39 1.75 24.30
C VAL A 224 -1.77 1.58 23.69
N LYS A 225 -2.76 2.40 24.08
CA LYS A 225 -4.10 2.36 23.46
C LYS A 225 -4.07 2.65 21.96
N ILE A 226 -3.26 3.63 21.54
CA ILE A 226 -3.06 3.94 20.12
C ILE A 226 -2.37 2.78 19.41
N GLU A 227 -1.36 2.17 20.03
CA GLU A 227 -0.64 1.05 19.42
C GLU A 227 -1.53 -0.20 19.31
N THR A 228 -2.36 -0.48 20.32
CA THR A 228 -3.31 -1.59 20.27
C THR A 228 -4.35 -1.38 19.17
N SER A 229 -4.93 -0.18 19.06
CA SER A 229 -5.91 0.10 18.00
C SER A 229 -5.27 0.07 16.61
N ALA A 230 -4.05 0.60 16.46
CA ALA A 230 -3.30 0.50 15.21
C ALA A 230 -2.96 -0.96 14.85
N THR A 231 -2.65 -1.80 15.85
CA THR A 231 -2.40 -3.23 15.63
C THR A 231 -3.68 -3.96 15.21
N GLU A 232 -4.82 -3.65 15.82
CA GLU A 232 -6.12 -4.19 15.42
C GLU A 232 -6.49 -3.78 13.99
N GLN A 233 -6.29 -2.51 13.63
CA GLN A 233 -6.50 -2.02 12.26
C GLN A 233 -5.60 -2.76 11.26
N ARG A 234 -4.31 -2.95 11.57
CA ARG A 234 -3.38 -3.71 10.71
C ARG A 234 -3.81 -5.17 10.53
N ARG A 235 -4.32 -5.81 11.59
CA ARG A 235 -4.87 -7.17 11.52
C ARG A 235 -6.09 -7.23 10.61
N ALA A 236 -7.02 -6.28 10.74
CA ALA A 236 -8.20 -6.20 9.88
C ALA A 236 -7.81 -6.01 8.40
N ILE A 237 -6.84 -5.14 8.11
CA ILE A 237 -6.33 -4.92 6.75
C ILE A 237 -5.69 -6.19 6.19
N LYS A 238 -4.86 -6.89 6.97
CA LYS A 238 -4.29 -8.19 6.57
C LYS A 238 -5.38 -9.22 6.24
N GLU A 239 -6.44 -9.27 7.04
CA GLU A 239 -7.55 -10.20 6.80
C GLU A 239 -8.29 -9.86 5.49
N ILE A 240 -8.49 -8.58 5.19
CA ILE A 240 -9.08 -8.13 3.92
C ILE A 240 -8.21 -8.59 2.75
N HIS A 241 -6.89 -8.35 2.78
CA HIS A 241 -6.00 -8.77 1.70
C HIS A 241 -5.93 -10.29 1.55
N ARG A 242 -5.97 -11.05 2.65
CA ARG A 242 -6.06 -12.52 2.60
C ARG A 242 -7.35 -12.98 1.92
N LYS A 243 -8.49 -12.34 2.22
CA LYS A 243 -9.76 -12.64 1.55
C LYS A 243 -9.71 -12.31 0.07
N GLN A 244 -9.09 -11.20 -0.33
CA GLN A 244 -8.90 -10.87 -1.75
C GLN A 244 -8.00 -11.89 -2.47
N ILE A 245 -6.89 -12.29 -1.84
CA ILE A 245 -6.02 -13.34 -2.41
C ILE A 245 -6.80 -14.64 -2.61
N SER A 246 -7.61 -15.07 -1.63
CA SER A 246 -8.44 -16.26 -1.76
C SER A 246 -9.43 -16.15 -2.93
N ARG A 247 -10.12 -15.01 -3.07
CA ARG A 247 -11.03 -14.77 -4.20
C ARG A 247 -10.32 -14.83 -5.53
N ILE A 248 -9.16 -14.18 -5.64
CA ILE A 248 -8.34 -14.21 -6.85
C ILE A 248 -7.88 -15.64 -7.18
N GLU A 249 -7.52 -16.43 -6.17
CA GLU A 249 -7.15 -17.83 -6.36
C GLU A 249 -8.34 -18.67 -6.86
N ASP A 250 -9.54 -18.43 -6.32
CA ASP A 250 -10.77 -19.08 -6.77
C ASP A 250 -11.12 -18.68 -8.22
N GLU A 251 -10.99 -17.39 -8.58
CA GLU A 251 -11.22 -16.90 -9.94
C GLU A 251 -10.20 -17.46 -10.95
N ILE A 252 -8.92 -17.54 -10.57
CA ILE A 252 -7.90 -18.20 -11.41
C ILE A 252 -8.24 -19.67 -11.61
N LEU A 253 -8.74 -20.36 -10.58
CA LEU A 253 -9.15 -21.76 -10.66
C LEU A 253 -10.37 -21.92 -11.59
N GLU A 254 -11.35 -21.03 -11.51
CA GLU A 254 -12.52 -21.03 -12.37
C GLU A 254 -12.15 -20.79 -13.84
N LEU A 255 -11.30 -19.80 -14.12
CA LEU A 255 -10.76 -19.52 -15.45
C LEU A 255 -9.96 -20.70 -16.02
N ARG A 256 -9.25 -21.43 -15.16
CA ARG A 256 -8.53 -22.64 -15.56
C ARG A 256 -9.49 -23.78 -15.89
N ASN A 257 -10.56 -23.93 -15.10
CA ASN A 257 -11.57 -24.94 -15.32
C ASN A 257 -12.40 -24.65 -16.58
N SER A 258 -12.63 -23.39 -16.94
CA SER A 258 -13.28 -23.02 -18.20
C SER A 258 -12.38 -23.22 -19.42
N ALA A 259 -11.06 -23.12 -19.25
CA ALA A 259 -10.09 -23.37 -20.32
C ALA A 259 -9.85 -24.87 -20.61
N ARG A 260 -10.11 -25.77 -19.63
CA ARG A 260 -9.89 -27.22 -19.79
C ARG A 260 -10.74 -27.88 -20.89
N PRO A 261 -12.06 -27.62 -20.99
CA PRO A 261 -12.89 -28.15 -22.06
C PRO A 261 -12.37 -27.80 -23.46
N ILE A 262 -11.77 -26.61 -23.64
CA ILE A 262 -11.19 -26.17 -24.92
C ILE A 262 -9.98 -27.04 -25.31
N LEU A 263 -9.20 -27.53 -24.33
CA LEU A 263 -8.12 -28.49 -24.56
C LEU A 263 -8.64 -29.91 -24.87
N GLU A 264 -9.83 -30.26 -24.42
CA GLU A 264 -10.43 -31.59 -24.65
C GLU A 264 -11.06 -31.70 -26.05
N THR A 265 -11.47 -30.57 -26.63
CA THR A 265 -12.05 -30.50 -27.99
C THR A 265 -11.01 -30.24 -29.09
N THR A 266 -9.76 -29.94 -28.73
CA THR A 266 -8.66 -29.67 -29.67
C THR A 266 -7.80 -30.91 -29.91
N SER A 267 -7.19 -31.01 -31.10
CA SER A 267 -6.35 -32.16 -31.47
C SER A 267 -5.07 -32.24 -30.63
N GLU A 268 -4.46 -33.42 -30.51
CA GLU A 268 -3.26 -33.64 -29.67
C GLU A 268 -2.11 -32.68 -30.00
N SER A 269 -1.89 -32.38 -31.28
CA SER A 269 -0.85 -31.46 -31.74
C SER A 269 -1.13 -30.02 -31.31
N GLN A 270 -2.39 -29.59 -31.34
CA GLN A 270 -2.84 -28.28 -30.89
C GLN A 270 -2.81 -28.17 -29.36
N ARG A 271 -3.18 -29.25 -28.66
CA ARG A 271 -3.14 -29.34 -27.20
C ARG A 271 -1.75 -29.10 -26.65
N HIS A 272 -0.75 -29.79 -27.20
CA HIS A 272 0.65 -29.59 -26.80
C HIS A 272 1.11 -28.14 -27.05
N LEU A 273 0.71 -27.56 -28.19
CA LEU A 273 1.04 -26.18 -28.54
C LEU A 273 0.39 -25.15 -27.59
N LEU A 274 -0.86 -25.38 -27.18
CA LEU A 274 -1.57 -24.55 -26.21
C LEU A 274 -0.97 -24.65 -24.80
N GLU A 275 -0.63 -25.85 -24.35
CA GLU A 275 0.02 -26.08 -23.06
C GLU A 275 1.41 -25.43 -22.98
N THR A 276 2.19 -25.46 -24.07
CA THR A 276 3.51 -24.81 -24.14
C THR A 276 3.42 -23.29 -24.32
N SER A 277 2.42 -22.80 -25.07
CA SER A 277 2.26 -21.36 -25.33
C SER A 277 1.63 -20.61 -24.16
N PHE A 278 0.81 -21.29 -23.34
CA PHE A 278 0.08 -20.70 -22.22
C PHE A 278 0.37 -21.44 -20.91
N PRO A 279 1.64 -21.48 -20.44
CA PRO A 279 2.02 -22.17 -19.21
C PRO A 279 1.36 -21.55 -17.97
N GLU A 280 0.85 -20.33 -18.09
CA GLU A 280 0.20 -19.64 -16.99
C GLU A 280 -1.19 -20.19 -16.68
N VAL A 281 -1.89 -20.68 -17.70
CA VAL A 281 -3.21 -21.30 -17.56
C VAL A 281 -3.06 -22.79 -17.24
N PHE A 282 -2.10 -23.47 -17.88
CA PHE A 282 -2.00 -24.94 -17.83
C PHE A 282 -0.83 -25.50 -17.02
N GLY A 283 0.20 -24.71 -16.70
CA GLY A 283 1.36 -25.15 -15.92
C GLY A 283 1.06 -25.47 -14.46
N LYS A 284 1.88 -26.32 -13.83
CA LYS A 284 1.74 -26.62 -12.39
C LYS A 284 1.96 -25.36 -11.56
N LEU A 285 1.09 -25.17 -10.55
CA LEU A 285 1.18 -24.11 -9.54
C LEU A 285 2.50 -24.19 -8.76
#